data_AF-A0A0F4UQH8-F1
#
_entry.id   AF-A0A0F4UQH8-F1
#
_cell.length_a   1.000
_cell.length_b   1.000
_cell.length_c   1.000
_cell.angle_alpha   90.00
_cell.angle_beta   90.00
_cell.angle_gamma   90.00
#
_symmetry.space_group_name_H-M   'P 1'
#
loop_
_entity.id
_entity.type
_entity.pdbx_description
1 polymer ?
#
loop_
_entity_poly.entity_id
_entity_poly.type
_entity_poly.pdbx_seq_one_letter_code
_entity_poly.pdbx_strand_id
1 'polypeptide(L)'
;RVHHLTAILAQGLKAIGLKVEQENFFDTLTLNTGANTAKLHDQARAQQINLRVVDAERLGLSLDETTSQADVETLWALLADGQTLPDFAALAASVVSTIPAALLRQSPILSHPVFNRYHSETELMRYLRKLADKDLALDRTMIPLGSCTMKLNAASEMIPVTWAEFGALHPFAPAAQSAGYQQLTDELEAMLCAATGYDAISLQPNAGSQGEYAGLLAIRAYHQSRGEDRRDICLIPSSAHGTNPATANMAGMRVVVTACDARGNVDIE
;
A
#
# COMPACT_ATOMS: atom_id res chain seq x y z
N ARG A 1 16.27 7.13 -14.11
CA ARG A 1 16.87 5.79 -13.89
C ARG A 1 15.86 4.69 -14.14
N VAL A 2 14.84 4.51 -13.29
CA VAL A 2 13.81 3.45 -13.42
C VAL A 2 13.20 3.37 -14.83
N HIS A 3 12.72 4.50 -15.36
CA HIS A 3 12.19 4.56 -16.72
C HIS A 3 13.18 4.08 -17.79
N HIS A 4 14.45 4.48 -17.67
CA HIS A 4 15.49 4.10 -18.63
C HIS A 4 15.75 2.59 -18.56
N LEU A 5 15.85 1.99 -17.36
CA LEU A 5 15.96 0.54 -17.20
C LEU A 5 14.76 -0.19 -17.78
N THR A 6 13.56 0.36 -17.62
CA THR A 6 12.32 -0.21 -18.18
C THR A 6 12.32 -0.16 -19.70
N ALA A 7 12.81 0.94 -20.29
CA ALA A 7 12.96 1.06 -21.74
C ALA A 7 14.01 0.08 -22.28
N ILE A 8 15.13 -0.11 -21.58
CA ILE A 8 16.14 -1.13 -21.90
C ILE A 8 15.50 -2.51 -21.88
N LEU A 9 14.85 -2.86 -20.76
CA LEU A 9 14.13 -4.12 -20.59
C LEU A 9 13.16 -4.35 -21.76
N ALA A 10 12.30 -3.37 -22.07
CA ALA A 10 11.33 -3.47 -23.15
C ALA A 10 11.98 -3.69 -24.53
N GLN A 11 13.09 -3.03 -24.85
CA GLN A 11 13.81 -3.27 -26.10
C GLN A 11 14.42 -4.67 -26.15
N GLY A 12 15.03 -5.13 -25.06
CA GLY A 12 15.58 -6.48 -25.00
C GLY A 12 14.51 -7.56 -25.07
N LEU A 13 13.34 -7.35 -24.46
CA LEU A 13 12.18 -8.24 -24.57
C LEU A 13 11.67 -8.33 -26.02
N LYS A 14 11.65 -7.20 -26.74
CA LYS A 14 11.34 -7.21 -28.19
C LYS A 14 12.39 -7.95 -29.00
N ALA A 15 13.67 -7.82 -28.66
CA ALA A 15 14.78 -8.48 -29.35
C ALA A 15 14.74 -10.02 -29.19
N ILE A 16 14.26 -10.52 -28.05
CA ILE A 16 14.03 -11.96 -27.81
C ILE A 16 12.65 -12.44 -28.28
N GLY A 17 11.91 -11.61 -29.03
CA GLY A 17 10.66 -12.01 -29.71
C GLY A 17 9.39 -11.86 -28.89
N LEU A 18 9.44 -11.26 -27.69
CA LEU A 18 8.24 -11.00 -26.88
C LEU A 18 7.52 -9.72 -27.29
N LYS A 19 6.19 -9.78 -27.27
CA LYS A 19 5.33 -8.65 -27.60
C LYS A 19 5.03 -7.83 -26.33
N VAL A 20 5.71 -6.70 -26.20
CA VAL A 20 5.35 -5.64 -25.25
C VAL A 20 4.15 -4.87 -25.81
N GLU A 21 3.02 -4.84 -25.11
CA GLU A 21 1.76 -4.27 -25.63
C GLU A 21 1.78 -2.74 -25.72
N GLN A 22 2.41 -2.08 -24.74
CA GLN A 22 2.47 -0.62 -24.69
C GLN A 22 3.66 -0.07 -25.48
N GLU A 23 3.41 0.98 -26.25
CA GLU A 23 4.48 1.77 -26.86
C GLU A 23 5.09 2.77 -25.87
N ASN A 24 4.25 3.36 -25.01
CA ASN A 24 4.61 4.39 -24.05
C ASN A 24 4.37 3.90 -22.62
N PHE A 25 5.34 4.05 -21.73
CA PHE A 25 5.27 3.59 -20.35
C PHE A 25 6.26 4.36 -19.47
N PHE A 26 6.08 4.29 -18.14
CA PHE A 26 7.08 4.75 -17.19
C PHE A 26 7.96 3.59 -16.73
N ASP A 27 7.43 2.72 -15.85
CA ASP A 27 8.15 1.63 -15.19
C ASP A 27 7.50 0.25 -15.36
N THR A 28 6.32 0.20 -15.97
CA THR A 28 5.46 -0.97 -16.00
C THR A 28 5.18 -1.41 -17.44
N LEU A 29 5.32 -2.70 -17.70
CA LEU A 29 5.07 -3.33 -19.00
C LEU A 29 4.00 -4.41 -18.87
N THR A 30 3.16 -4.55 -19.90
CA THR A 30 2.35 -5.74 -20.14
C THR A 30 2.93 -6.51 -21.32
N LEU A 31 3.19 -7.79 -21.10
CA LEU A 31 3.73 -8.72 -22.07
C LEU A 31 2.62 -9.66 -22.52
N ASN A 32 2.36 -9.70 -23.82
CA ASN A 32 1.55 -10.75 -24.41
C ASN A 32 2.43 -12.00 -24.57
N THR A 33 2.16 -12.99 -23.72
CA THR A 33 2.90 -14.26 -23.64
C THR A 33 2.07 -15.45 -24.12
N GLY A 34 0.79 -15.23 -24.44
CA GLY A 34 -0.11 -16.23 -25.01
C GLY A 34 -0.21 -17.48 -24.14
N ALA A 35 -0.19 -18.65 -24.75
CA ALA A 35 -0.26 -19.93 -24.04
C ALA A 35 0.90 -20.16 -23.04
N ASN A 36 1.99 -19.40 -23.11
CA ASN A 36 3.14 -19.55 -22.21
C ASN A 36 3.00 -18.78 -20.89
N THR A 37 1.95 -17.96 -20.70
CA THR A 37 1.76 -17.12 -19.52
C THR A 37 1.92 -17.89 -18.20
N ALA A 38 1.21 -19.01 -18.04
CA ALA A 38 1.28 -19.81 -16.82
C ALA A 38 2.69 -20.40 -16.59
N LYS A 39 3.30 -20.96 -17.65
CA LYS A 39 4.66 -21.53 -17.60
C LYS A 39 5.69 -20.48 -17.16
N LEU A 40 5.68 -19.31 -17.79
CA LEU A 40 6.63 -18.22 -17.50
C LEU A 40 6.42 -17.66 -16.10
N HIS A 41 5.16 -17.54 -15.66
CA HIS A 41 4.83 -17.12 -14.30
C HIS A 41 5.36 -18.11 -13.25
N ASP A 42 5.20 -19.41 -13.46
CA ASP A 42 5.72 -20.44 -12.55
C ASP A 42 7.25 -20.48 -12.53
N GLN A 43 7.89 -20.29 -13.69
CA GLN A 43 9.34 -20.13 -13.77
C GLN A 43 9.84 -18.90 -13.00
N ALA A 44 9.15 -17.77 -13.10
CA ALA A 44 9.47 -16.56 -12.36
C ALA A 44 9.42 -16.83 -10.85
N ARG A 45 8.34 -17.49 -10.39
CA ARG A 45 8.14 -17.84 -8.99
C ARG A 45 9.22 -18.81 -8.48
N ALA A 46 9.64 -19.76 -9.30
CA ALA A 46 10.73 -20.67 -8.94
C ALA A 46 12.08 -19.94 -8.74
N GLN A 47 12.25 -18.77 -9.36
CA GLN A 47 13.40 -17.88 -9.16
C GLN A 47 13.15 -16.77 -8.12
N GLN A 48 12.07 -16.89 -7.33
CA GLN A 48 11.66 -15.90 -6.33
C GLN A 48 11.35 -14.51 -6.90
N ILE A 49 10.90 -14.45 -8.16
CA ILE A 49 10.43 -13.24 -8.82
C ILE A 49 8.91 -13.30 -8.94
N ASN A 50 8.22 -12.31 -8.39
CA ASN A 50 6.76 -12.20 -8.52
C ASN A 50 6.42 -11.28 -9.70
N LEU A 51 5.68 -11.82 -10.68
CA LEU A 51 5.08 -11.06 -11.77
C LEU A 51 3.57 -10.95 -11.56
N ARG A 52 2.94 -9.94 -12.15
CA ARG A 52 1.48 -9.80 -12.12
C ARG A 52 0.87 -10.64 -13.22
N VAL A 53 0.01 -11.60 -12.90
CA VAL A 53 -0.87 -12.20 -13.91
C VAL A 53 -1.97 -11.20 -14.25
N VAL A 54 -2.04 -10.72 -15.49
CA VAL A 54 -3.08 -9.79 -15.94
C VAL A 54 -4.32 -10.57 -16.37
N ASP A 55 -4.12 -11.64 -17.14
CA ASP A 55 -5.12 -12.64 -17.52
C ASP A 55 -4.42 -13.92 -18.03
N ALA A 56 -5.14 -14.78 -18.76
CA ALA A 56 -4.65 -16.05 -19.26
C ALA A 56 -3.52 -15.96 -20.30
N GLU A 57 -3.33 -14.79 -20.94
CA GLU A 57 -2.36 -14.60 -22.03
C GLU A 57 -1.35 -13.49 -21.76
N ARG A 58 -1.47 -12.79 -20.61
CA ARG A 58 -0.71 -11.57 -20.33
C ARG A 58 -0.07 -11.56 -18.94
N LEU A 59 1.20 -11.19 -18.92
CA LEU A 59 1.97 -10.90 -17.70
C LEU A 59 2.26 -9.39 -17.60
N GLY A 60 2.15 -8.86 -16.40
CA GLY A 60 2.57 -7.52 -16.02
C GLY A 60 3.83 -7.57 -15.18
N LEU A 61 4.73 -6.62 -15.41
CA LEU A 61 5.92 -6.43 -14.60
C LEU A 61 6.14 -4.93 -14.38
N SER A 62 6.63 -4.56 -13.20
CA SER A 62 6.96 -3.19 -12.83
C SER A 62 8.36 -3.17 -12.25
N LEU A 63 9.23 -2.31 -12.78
CA LEU A 63 10.54 -2.05 -12.19
C LEU A 63 10.43 -0.91 -11.17
N ASP A 64 11.41 -0.80 -10.29
CA ASP A 64 11.44 0.23 -9.26
C ASP A 64 12.86 0.75 -9.02
N GLU A 65 13.02 1.54 -7.96
CA GLU A 65 14.30 2.14 -7.58
C GLU A 65 15.38 1.10 -7.25
N THR A 66 15.01 -0.05 -6.69
CA THR A 66 15.94 -1.11 -6.27
C THR A 66 16.46 -1.92 -7.45
N THR A 67 15.74 -1.93 -8.57
CA THR A 67 16.10 -2.67 -9.78
C THR A 67 17.48 -2.26 -10.30
N SER A 68 18.33 -3.24 -10.60
CA SER A 68 19.68 -3.10 -11.14
C SER A 68 19.78 -3.63 -12.57
N GLN A 69 20.97 -3.51 -13.19
CA GLN A 69 21.25 -4.15 -14.48
C GLN A 69 21.11 -5.67 -14.39
N ALA A 70 21.60 -6.29 -13.32
CA ALA A 70 21.55 -7.74 -13.14
C ALA A 70 20.11 -8.26 -13.07
N ASP A 71 19.18 -7.48 -12.49
CA ASP A 71 17.76 -7.83 -12.45
C ASP A 71 17.13 -7.79 -13.85
N VAL A 72 17.50 -6.79 -14.68
CA VAL A 72 17.04 -6.70 -16.07
C VAL A 72 17.56 -7.89 -16.89
N GLU A 73 18.83 -8.26 -16.75
CA GLU A 73 19.43 -9.41 -17.41
C GLU A 73 18.79 -10.73 -16.95
N THR A 74 18.47 -10.85 -15.66
CA THR A 74 17.74 -11.99 -15.10
C THR A 74 16.34 -12.11 -15.69
N LEU A 75 15.62 -10.99 -15.83
CA LEU A 75 14.30 -10.96 -16.48
C LEU A 75 14.38 -11.36 -17.96
N TRP A 76 15.40 -10.93 -18.70
CA TRP A 76 15.61 -11.42 -20.07
C TRP A 76 15.90 -12.92 -20.10
N ALA A 77 16.79 -13.41 -19.24
CA ALA A 77 17.13 -14.84 -19.17
C ALA A 77 15.91 -15.71 -18.86
N LEU A 78 15.05 -15.26 -17.95
CA LEU A 78 13.79 -15.91 -17.61
C LEU A 78 12.83 -15.98 -18.80
N LEU A 79 12.78 -14.91 -19.60
CA LEU A 79 11.77 -14.69 -20.64
C LEU A 79 12.24 -15.05 -22.07
N ALA A 80 13.51 -15.44 -22.24
CA ALA A 80 14.10 -15.70 -23.56
C ALA A 80 13.68 -17.01 -24.22
N ASP A 81 13.21 -18.02 -23.48
CA ASP A 81 12.80 -19.33 -24.01
C ASP A 81 13.82 -19.94 -25.01
N GLY A 82 15.12 -19.81 -24.72
CA GLY A 82 16.22 -20.33 -25.54
C GLY A 82 16.76 -19.37 -26.61
N GLN A 83 16.23 -18.15 -26.71
CA GLN A 83 16.78 -17.09 -27.57
C GLN A 83 18.10 -16.53 -27.03
N THR A 84 18.93 -15.99 -27.93
CA THR A 84 20.15 -15.27 -27.55
C THR A 84 19.81 -14.03 -26.74
N LEU A 85 20.47 -13.87 -25.59
CA LEU A 85 20.23 -12.71 -24.73
C LEU A 85 20.76 -11.41 -25.35
N PRO A 86 20.05 -10.28 -25.17
CA PRO A 86 20.53 -8.98 -25.60
C PRO A 86 21.77 -8.53 -24.82
N ASP A 87 22.57 -7.66 -25.42
CA ASP A 87 23.65 -6.93 -24.73
C ASP A 87 23.08 -5.68 -24.07
N PHE A 88 23.12 -5.64 -22.73
CA PHE A 88 22.64 -4.51 -21.94
C PHE A 88 23.35 -3.21 -22.31
N ALA A 89 24.68 -3.24 -22.48
CA ALA A 89 25.46 -2.02 -22.72
C ALA A 89 25.13 -1.41 -24.09
N ALA A 90 24.94 -2.27 -25.10
CA ALA A 90 24.53 -1.84 -26.44
C ALA A 90 23.12 -1.22 -26.44
N LEU A 91 22.16 -1.82 -25.71
CA LEU A 91 20.81 -1.27 -25.58
C LEU A 91 20.80 0.02 -24.76
N ALA A 92 21.53 0.10 -23.65
CA ALA A 92 21.63 1.30 -22.82
C ALA A 92 22.17 2.51 -23.60
N ALA A 93 23.10 2.27 -24.55
CA ALA A 93 23.66 3.31 -25.40
C ALA A 93 22.71 3.84 -26.48
N SER A 94 21.68 3.07 -26.86
CA SER A 94 20.81 3.36 -28.00
C SER A 94 19.34 3.59 -27.66
N VAL A 95 18.90 3.16 -26.47
CA VAL A 95 17.51 3.30 -26.04
C VAL A 95 17.13 4.77 -25.87
N VAL A 96 15.93 5.10 -26.36
CA VAL A 96 15.33 6.43 -26.20
C VAL A 96 14.19 6.37 -25.19
N SER A 97 13.87 7.51 -24.59
CA SER A 97 12.70 7.67 -23.72
C SER A 97 11.43 7.27 -24.48
N THR A 98 10.58 6.46 -23.84
CA THR A 98 9.25 6.10 -24.38
C THR A 98 8.14 7.00 -23.81
N ILE A 99 8.48 8.03 -23.04
CA ILE A 99 7.51 9.03 -22.60
C ILE A 99 7.28 10.03 -23.76
N PRO A 100 6.03 10.20 -24.24
CA PRO A 100 5.72 11.15 -25.30
C PRO A 100 6.19 12.57 -24.95
N ALA A 101 6.74 13.29 -25.94
CA ALA A 101 7.24 14.65 -25.74
C ALA A 101 6.18 15.60 -25.15
N ALA A 102 4.91 15.45 -25.57
CA ALA A 102 3.77 16.23 -25.06
C ALA A 102 3.45 15.95 -23.58
N LEU A 103 3.90 14.81 -23.02
CA LEU A 103 3.69 14.42 -21.63
C LEU A 103 4.93 14.66 -20.75
N LEU A 104 6.05 15.10 -21.34
CA LEU A 104 7.23 15.45 -20.58
C LEU A 104 6.94 16.67 -19.70
N ARG A 105 7.14 16.52 -18.39
CA ARG A 105 6.97 17.60 -17.43
C ARG A 105 7.94 18.75 -17.76
N GLN A 106 7.38 19.93 -18.03
CA GLN A 106 8.15 21.16 -18.29
C GLN A 106 8.25 22.07 -17.05
N SER A 107 7.32 21.94 -16.10
CA SER A 107 7.29 22.76 -14.89
C SER A 107 8.43 22.37 -13.93
N PRO A 108 9.10 23.33 -13.26
CA PRO A 108 10.05 23.01 -12.20
C PRO A 108 9.36 22.32 -11.01
N ILE A 109 10.14 21.55 -10.25
CA ILE A 109 9.70 20.87 -9.04
C ILE A 109 10.59 21.23 -7.88
N LEU A 110 10.06 21.10 -6.66
CA LEU A 110 10.87 21.21 -5.43
C LEU A 110 11.70 22.51 -5.40
N SER A 111 11.17 23.59 -5.95
CA SER A 111 11.89 24.87 -6.11
C SER A 111 12.07 25.62 -4.78
N HIS A 112 11.29 25.27 -3.77
CA HIS A 112 11.44 25.84 -2.44
C HIS A 112 12.84 25.49 -1.88
N PRO A 113 13.57 26.43 -1.25
CA PRO A 113 14.93 26.19 -0.79
C PRO A 113 15.09 25.01 0.17
N VAL A 114 14.04 24.60 0.88
CA VAL A 114 14.07 23.44 1.80
C VAL A 114 14.54 22.15 1.11
N PHE A 115 14.20 21.96 -0.16
CA PHE A 115 14.57 20.76 -0.93
C PHE A 115 15.98 20.83 -1.52
N ASN A 116 16.66 21.97 -1.41
CA ASN A 116 17.95 22.25 -2.05
C ASN A 116 19.07 22.62 -1.06
N ARG A 117 18.81 22.51 0.25
CA ARG A 117 19.73 22.92 1.33
C ARG A 117 20.35 21.77 2.12
N TYR A 118 19.75 20.58 2.07
CA TYR A 118 20.09 19.47 2.97
C TYR A 118 20.34 18.20 2.16
N HIS A 119 21.43 18.17 1.38
CA HIS A 119 21.72 17.05 0.47
C HIS A 119 22.76 16.09 1.03
N SER A 120 23.60 16.54 1.98
CA SER A 120 24.45 15.63 2.74
C SER A 120 23.69 15.01 3.92
N GLU A 121 24.08 13.80 4.29
CA GLU A 121 23.55 13.10 5.46
C GLU A 121 23.67 13.95 6.74
N THR A 122 24.80 14.62 6.93
CA THR A 122 25.03 15.49 8.10
C THR A 122 24.09 16.70 8.13
N GLU A 123 23.85 17.35 6.99
CA GLU A 123 22.91 18.46 6.89
C GLU A 123 21.48 18.00 7.18
N LEU A 124 21.07 16.86 6.62
CA LEU A 124 19.74 16.30 6.83
C LEU A 124 19.54 15.87 8.29
N MET A 125 20.51 15.20 8.91
CA MET A 125 20.48 14.84 10.32
C MET A 125 20.30 16.06 11.23
N ARG A 126 21.08 17.13 10.98
CA ARG A 126 20.95 18.38 11.75
C ARG A 126 19.60 19.05 11.55
N TYR A 127 19.09 19.03 10.32
CA TYR A 127 17.77 19.58 10.01
C TYR A 127 16.65 18.81 10.71
N LEU A 128 16.66 17.47 10.63
CA LEU A 128 15.70 16.61 11.32
C LEU A 128 15.76 16.80 12.84
N ARG A 129 16.96 16.87 13.43
CA ARG A 129 17.10 17.16 14.87
C ARG A 129 16.53 18.52 15.24
N LYS A 130 16.82 19.56 14.44
CA LYS A 130 16.28 20.91 14.65
C LYS A 130 14.76 20.94 14.60
N LEU A 131 14.13 20.14 13.74
CA LEU A 131 12.67 20.02 13.70
C LEU A 131 12.15 19.29 14.94
N ALA A 132 12.70 18.11 15.25
CA ALA A 132 12.31 17.33 16.41
C ALA A 132 12.43 18.10 17.73
N ASP A 133 13.43 18.99 17.86
CA ASP A 133 13.61 19.78 19.07
C ASP A 133 12.50 20.81 19.34
N LYS A 134 11.74 21.19 18.32
CA LYS A 134 10.58 22.09 18.44
C LYS A 134 9.33 21.39 18.94
N ASP A 135 9.29 20.07 18.86
CA ASP A 135 8.11 19.28 19.15
C ASP A 135 8.21 18.70 20.57
N LEU A 136 7.12 18.81 21.32
CA LEU A 136 7.00 18.17 22.63
C LEU A 136 6.43 16.77 22.41
N ALA A 137 7.23 15.76 22.75
CA ALA A 137 6.91 14.34 22.56
C ALA A 137 7.00 13.56 23.90
N LEU A 138 6.60 12.28 23.86
CA LEU A 138 6.51 11.40 25.04
C LEU A 138 7.86 11.06 25.68
N ASP A 139 8.97 11.32 24.99
CA ASP A 139 10.33 11.22 25.55
C ASP A 139 10.67 12.35 26.53
N ARG A 140 9.86 13.43 26.56
CA ARG A 140 10.10 14.62 27.39
C ARG A 140 9.17 14.74 28.58
N THR A 141 7.88 14.50 28.36
CA THR A 141 6.85 14.71 29.39
C THR A 141 5.57 13.96 29.06
N MET A 142 4.68 13.88 30.04
CA MET A 142 3.31 13.43 29.84
C MET A 142 2.57 14.37 28.89
N ILE A 143 1.82 13.80 27.94
CA ILE A 143 0.92 14.50 27.02
C ILE A 143 -0.52 14.04 27.32
N PRO A 144 -1.26 14.70 28.24
CA PRO A 144 -2.55 14.21 28.75
C PRO A 144 -3.72 14.61 27.84
N LEU A 145 -3.67 14.21 26.57
CA LEU A 145 -4.76 14.44 25.63
C LEU A 145 -5.89 13.43 25.87
N GLY A 146 -7.05 13.93 26.32
CA GLY A 146 -8.25 13.12 26.52
C GLY A 146 -8.66 12.41 25.23
N SER A 147 -9.18 11.18 25.35
CA SER A 147 -9.55 10.30 24.23
C SER A 147 -8.42 9.81 23.32
N CYS A 148 -7.16 10.26 23.51
CA CYS A 148 -6.03 9.88 22.64
C CYS A 148 -5.20 8.70 23.16
N THR A 149 -5.30 8.36 24.45
CA THR A 149 -4.56 7.24 25.07
C THR A 149 -3.05 7.30 24.80
N MET A 150 -2.41 8.43 25.15
CA MET A 150 -0.96 8.66 24.98
C MET A 150 -0.13 7.81 25.96
N LYS A 151 -0.09 6.50 25.73
CA LYS A 151 0.65 5.50 26.52
C LYS A 151 2.05 5.26 25.98
N LEU A 152 2.81 4.39 26.64
CA LEU A 152 4.11 3.93 26.15
C LEU A 152 4.00 3.27 24.78
N ASN A 153 4.89 3.64 23.86
CA ASN A 153 5.21 2.87 22.66
C ASN A 153 6.55 2.17 22.93
N ALA A 154 6.53 0.90 23.36
CA ALA A 154 7.74 0.26 23.84
C ALA A 154 8.72 -0.03 22.70
N ALA A 155 10.02 0.13 22.93
CA ALA A 155 11.03 -0.13 21.91
C ALA A 155 10.94 -1.56 21.34
N SER A 156 10.66 -2.55 22.20
CA SER A 156 10.46 -3.94 21.79
C SER A 156 9.28 -4.14 20.84
N GLU A 157 8.23 -3.32 20.94
CA GLU A 157 7.06 -3.37 20.05
C GLU A 157 7.35 -2.70 18.71
N MET A 158 8.23 -1.69 18.68
CA MET A 158 8.54 -0.91 17.48
C MET A 158 9.62 -1.52 16.59
N ILE A 159 10.59 -2.24 17.16
CA ILE A 159 11.73 -2.82 16.42
C ILE A 159 11.30 -3.71 15.23
N PRO A 160 10.31 -4.62 15.37
CA PRO A 160 9.92 -5.51 14.28
C PRO A 160 9.34 -4.80 13.07
N VAL A 161 8.79 -3.60 13.22
CA VAL A 161 8.16 -2.83 12.13
C VAL A 161 9.14 -2.55 10.98
N THR A 162 10.44 -2.48 11.26
CA THR A 162 11.49 -2.22 10.25
C THR A 162 12.23 -3.48 9.79
N TRP A 163 11.86 -4.67 10.26
CA TRP A 163 12.46 -5.91 9.75
C TRP A 163 12.04 -6.13 8.29
N ALA A 164 12.94 -6.65 7.46
CA ALA A 164 12.66 -6.84 6.03
C ALA A 164 11.49 -7.83 5.82
N GLU A 165 11.37 -8.83 6.69
CA GLU A 165 10.32 -9.84 6.71
C GLU A 165 8.91 -9.25 6.91
N PHE A 166 8.82 -8.06 7.52
CA PHE A 166 7.58 -7.29 7.65
C PHE A 166 7.51 -6.15 6.63
N GLY A 167 8.51 -5.28 6.58
CA GLY A 167 8.48 -4.04 5.81
C GLY A 167 8.76 -4.16 4.31
N ALA A 168 9.35 -5.26 3.84
CA ALA A 168 9.76 -5.44 2.44
C ALA A 168 8.89 -6.46 1.66
N LEU A 169 7.75 -6.87 2.21
CA LEU A 169 6.81 -7.76 1.52
C LEU A 169 5.77 -6.94 0.74
N HIS A 170 5.65 -7.18 -0.56
CA HIS A 170 4.59 -6.56 -1.36
C HIS A 170 3.20 -7.07 -0.91
N PRO A 171 2.18 -6.21 -0.71
CA PRO A 171 0.89 -6.60 -0.14
C PRO A 171 0.09 -7.61 -0.98
N PHE A 172 0.41 -7.74 -2.27
CA PHE A 172 -0.16 -8.75 -3.17
C PHE A 172 0.80 -9.90 -3.49
N ALA A 173 1.84 -10.11 -2.68
CA ALA A 173 2.66 -11.31 -2.78
C ALA A 173 1.79 -12.56 -2.61
N PRO A 174 2.10 -13.68 -3.28
CA PRO A 174 1.41 -14.94 -3.09
C PRO A 174 1.32 -15.34 -1.61
N ALA A 175 0.16 -15.84 -1.15
CA ALA A 175 -0.08 -16.18 0.26
C ALA A 175 0.97 -17.14 0.87
N ALA A 176 1.57 -18.02 0.05
CA ALA A 176 2.64 -18.92 0.48
C ALA A 176 3.93 -18.18 0.93
N GLN A 177 4.13 -16.93 0.49
CA GLN A 177 5.26 -16.08 0.87
C GLN A 177 4.96 -15.22 2.11
N SER A 178 3.71 -15.22 2.59
CA SER A 178 3.24 -14.42 3.72
C SER A 178 2.77 -15.27 4.90
N ALA A 179 3.25 -16.51 5.04
CA ALA A 179 2.81 -17.42 6.09
C ALA A 179 3.05 -16.87 7.51
N GLY A 180 4.16 -16.14 7.74
CA GLY A 180 4.41 -15.45 9.01
C GLY A 180 3.40 -14.34 9.30
N TYR A 181 2.98 -13.60 8.26
CA TYR A 181 1.90 -12.62 8.37
C TYR A 181 0.55 -13.28 8.68
N GLN A 182 0.25 -14.44 8.07
CA GLN A 182 -0.98 -15.17 8.36
C GLN A 182 -1.04 -15.59 9.83
N GLN A 183 0.06 -16.16 10.36
CA GLN A 183 0.13 -16.52 11.77
C GLN A 183 -0.05 -15.28 12.67
N LEU A 184 0.63 -14.17 12.35
CA LEU A 184 0.50 -12.90 13.08
C LEU A 184 -0.96 -12.42 13.12
N THR A 185 -1.65 -12.45 11.97
CA THR A 185 -3.05 -12.00 11.90
C THR A 185 -3.97 -12.93 12.67
N ASP A 186 -3.79 -14.25 12.55
CA ASP A 186 -4.63 -15.24 13.26
C ASP A 186 -4.52 -15.10 14.78
N GLU A 187 -3.28 -14.95 15.29
CA GLU A 187 -3.03 -14.76 16.71
C GLU A 187 -3.59 -13.42 17.22
N LEU A 188 -3.42 -12.35 16.45
CA LEU A 188 -3.94 -11.03 16.81
C LEU A 188 -5.47 -10.99 16.82
N GLU A 189 -6.11 -11.58 15.81
CA GLU A 189 -7.57 -11.70 15.75
C GLU A 189 -8.10 -12.49 16.95
N ALA A 190 -7.48 -13.63 17.29
CA ALA A 190 -7.87 -14.42 18.45
C ALA A 190 -7.76 -13.63 19.78
N MET A 191 -6.67 -12.90 19.97
CA MET A 191 -6.49 -12.04 21.15
C MET A 191 -7.54 -10.92 21.23
N LEU A 192 -7.85 -10.29 20.09
CA LEU A 192 -8.85 -9.23 20.03
C LEU A 192 -10.28 -9.75 20.23
N CYS A 193 -10.62 -10.92 19.68
CA CYS A 193 -11.89 -11.60 19.97
C CYS A 193 -12.02 -11.90 21.47
N ALA A 194 -10.97 -12.47 22.09
CA ALA A 194 -10.98 -12.77 23.52
C ALA A 194 -11.14 -11.51 24.40
N ALA A 195 -10.53 -10.38 23.99
CA ALA A 195 -10.60 -9.12 24.73
C ALA A 195 -11.94 -8.39 24.58
N THR A 196 -12.65 -8.57 23.46
CA THR A 196 -13.86 -7.81 23.11
C THR A 196 -15.15 -8.62 23.21
N GLY A 197 -15.06 -9.95 23.16
CA GLY A 197 -16.22 -10.84 23.13
C GLY A 197 -16.90 -10.96 21.76
N TYR A 198 -16.30 -10.43 20.69
CA TYR A 198 -16.78 -10.65 19.32
C TYR A 198 -16.37 -12.02 18.78
N ASP A 199 -17.17 -12.56 17.85
CA ASP A 199 -16.89 -13.83 17.19
C ASP A 199 -15.78 -13.74 16.13
N ALA A 200 -15.58 -12.55 15.56
CA ALA A 200 -14.60 -12.32 14.49
C ALA A 200 -14.11 -10.86 14.47
N ILE A 201 -12.91 -10.65 13.92
CA ILE A 201 -12.27 -9.35 13.74
C ILE A 201 -11.85 -9.20 12.28
N SER A 202 -11.88 -7.95 11.77
CA SER A 202 -11.28 -7.59 10.49
C SER A 202 -10.16 -6.59 10.73
N LEU A 203 -8.96 -6.91 10.25
CA LEU A 203 -7.77 -6.05 10.35
C LEU A 203 -7.60 -5.09 9.15
N GLN A 204 -8.56 -5.08 8.21
CA GLN A 204 -8.50 -4.23 7.02
C GLN A 204 -8.63 -2.71 7.31
N PRO A 205 -9.49 -2.24 8.24
CA PRO A 205 -9.60 -0.81 8.51
C PRO A 205 -8.32 -0.23 9.14
N ASN A 206 -7.72 0.75 8.48
CA ASN A 206 -6.44 1.35 8.87
C ASN A 206 -6.55 2.60 9.76
N ALA A 207 -7.75 2.92 10.24
CA ALA A 207 -8.02 4.02 11.17
C ALA A 207 -9.33 3.76 11.93
N GLY A 208 -9.52 4.40 13.10
CA GLY A 208 -10.75 4.26 13.89
C GLY A 208 -12.02 4.63 13.11
N SER A 209 -12.00 5.75 12.37
CA SER A 209 -13.11 6.17 11.51
C SER A 209 -13.39 5.19 10.36
N GLN A 210 -12.37 4.52 9.83
CA GLN A 210 -12.54 3.47 8.83
C GLN A 210 -13.18 2.22 9.45
N GLY A 211 -12.86 1.91 10.71
CA GLY A 211 -13.50 0.84 11.48
C GLY A 211 -15.00 1.12 11.71
N GLU A 212 -15.35 2.35 12.12
CA GLU A 212 -16.74 2.81 12.21
C GLU A 212 -17.47 2.64 10.88
N TYR A 213 -16.88 3.14 9.79
CA TYR A 213 -17.47 3.07 8.45
C TYR A 213 -17.68 1.63 7.98
N ALA A 214 -16.66 0.77 8.11
CA ALA A 214 -16.75 -0.65 7.76
C ALA A 214 -17.82 -1.38 8.59
N GLY A 215 -17.91 -1.09 9.89
CA GLY A 215 -18.94 -1.65 10.76
C GLY A 215 -20.36 -1.25 10.33
N LEU A 216 -20.58 0.03 9.98
CA LEU A 216 -21.87 0.49 9.48
C LEU A 216 -22.23 -0.13 8.12
N LEU A 217 -21.25 -0.30 7.23
CA LEU A 217 -21.47 -1.04 5.97
C LEU A 217 -21.84 -2.50 6.22
N ALA A 218 -21.21 -3.17 7.18
CA ALA A 218 -21.54 -4.54 7.55
C ALA A 218 -22.97 -4.65 8.13
N ILE A 219 -23.37 -3.73 9.03
CA ILE A 219 -24.73 -3.66 9.56
C ILE A 219 -25.75 -3.43 8.44
N ARG A 220 -25.45 -2.51 7.51
CA ARG A 220 -26.31 -2.23 6.35
C ARG A 220 -26.45 -3.47 5.46
N ALA A 221 -25.35 -4.13 5.11
CA ALA A 221 -25.37 -5.36 4.31
C ALA A 221 -26.16 -6.48 5.00
N TYR A 222 -26.08 -6.57 6.34
CA TYR A 222 -26.86 -7.51 7.14
C TYR A 222 -28.38 -7.22 7.14
N HIS A 223 -28.79 -5.95 7.07
CA HIS A 223 -30.20 -5.61 6.85
C HIS A 223 -30.65 -5.95 5.43
N GLN A 224 -29.83 -5.65 4.43
CA GLN A 224 -30.11 -5.93 3.02
C GLN A 224 -30.27 -7.43 2.75
N SER A 225 -29.43 -8.27 3.34
CA SER A 225 -29.51 -9.73 3.18
C SER A 225 -30.82 -10.33 3.73
N ARG A 226 -31.53 -9.57 4.60
CA ARG A 226 -32.84 -9.94 5.17
C ARG A 226 -34.01 -9.18 4.53
N GLY A 227 -33.77 -8.40 3.48
CA GLY A 227 -34.77 -7.58 2.81
C GLY A 227 -35.26 -6.38 3.64
N GLU A 228 -34.47 -5.94 4.63
CA GLU A 228 -34.81 -4.83 5.53
C GLU A 228 -34.19 -3.50 5.09
N ASP A 229 -34.14 -3.22 3.79
CA ASP A 229 -33.42 -2.07 3.19
C ASP A 229 -33.82 -0.70 3.73
N ARG A 230 -35.02 -0.60 4.33
CA ARG A 230 -35.56 0.64 4.91
C ARG A 230 -34.97 0.97 6.28
N ARG A 231 -34.14 0.11 6.86
CA ARG A 231 -33.47 0.34 8.16
C ARG A 231 -32.17 1.12 7.95
N ASP A 232 -32.32 2.41 7.69
CA ASP A 232 -31.23 3.34 7.36
C ASP A 232 -31.06 4.45 8.41
N ILE A 233 -31.79 4.42 9.53
CA ILE A 233 -31.65 5.39 10.62
C ILE A 233 -30.51 4.97 11.55
N CYS A 234 -29.56 5.87 11.79
CA CYS A 234 -28.48 5.69 12.76
C CYS A 234 -28.69 6.67 13.93
N LEU A 235 -28.93 6.14 15.13
CA LEU A 235 -29.04 6.94 16.35
C LEU A 235 -27.65 7.27 16.88
N ILE A 236 -27.34 8.55 17.07
CA ILE A 236 -26.03 9.01 17.51
C ILE A 236 -26.20 10.02 18.66
N PRO A 237 -25.71 9.72 19.88
CA PRO A 237 -25.74 10.69 20.98
C PRO A 237 -24.98 11.98 20.65
N SER A 238 -25.47 13.11 21.15
CA SER A 238 -24.80 14.41 20.95
C SER A 238 -23.39 14.49 21.56
N SER A 239 -23.04 13.56 22.47
CA SER A 239 -21.71 13.43 23.08
C SER A 239 -20.72 12.58 22.25
N ALA A 240 -21.17 11.94 21.18
CA ALA A 240 -20.32 11.07 20.36
C ALA A 240 -19.20 11.86 19.69
N HIS A 241 -18.11 11.16 19.36
CA HIS A 241 -17.01 11.76 18.61
C HIS A 241 -17.50 12.22 17.23
N GLY A 242 -16.92 13.31 16.69
CA GLY A 242 -17.36 13.91 15.43
C GLY A 242 -17.20 12.99 14.20
N THR A 243 -16.42 11.91 14.31
CA THR A 243 -16.29 10.89 13.26
C THR A 243 -17.57 10.10 13.08
N ASN A 244 -18.30 9.79 14.15
CA ASN A 244 -19.50 8.95 14.12
C ASN A 244 -20.60 9.47 13.16
N PRO A 245 -21.06 10.74 13.23
CA PRO A 245 -22.04 11.24 12.29
C PRO A 245 -21.49 11.37 10.86
N ALA A 246 -20.19 11.65 10.71
CA ALA A 246 -19.55 11.73 9.39
C ALA A 246 -19.50 10.36 8.70
N THR A 247 -19.11 9.31 9.42
CA THR A 247 -19.03 7.93 8.91
C THR A 247 -20.43 7.36 8.63
N ALA A 248 -21.43 7.66 9.47
CA ALA A 248 -22.82 7.27 9.21
C ALA A 248 -23.41 7.92 7.94
N ASN A 249 -23.19 9.22 7.75
CA ASN A 249 -23.59 9.89 6.51
C ASN A 249 -22.88 9.29 5.28
N MET A 250 -21.58 9.02 5.39
CA MET A 250 -20.80 8.40 4.32
C MET A 250 -21.28 6.97 3.99
N ALA A 251 -21.75 6.22 4.99
CA ALA A 251 -22.38 4.90 4.80
C ALA A 251 -23.80 4.98 4.19
N GLY A 252 -24.32 6.18 3.95
CA GLY A 252 -25.65 6.43 3.40
C GLY A 252 -26.78 6.27 4.42
N MET A 253 -26.48 6.39 5.71
CA MET A 253 -27.48 6.34 6.78
C MET A 253 -28.01 7.73 7.11
N ARG A 254 -29.27 7.80 7.54
CA ARG A 254 -29.90 9.01 8.08
C ARG A 254 -29.56 9.13 9.56
N VAL A 255 -28.72 10.10 9.90
CA VAL A 255 -28.33 10.37 11.29
C VAL A 255 -29.48 11.05 12.05
N VAL A 256 -29.86 10.47 13.18
CA VAL A 256 -30.77 11.08 14.15
C VAL A 256 -29.99 11.27 15.44
N VAL A 257 -29.86 12.52 15.87
CA VAL A 257 -29.12 12.87 17.08
C VAL A 257 -29.99 12.60 18.31
N THR A 258 -29.47 11.84 19.27
CA THR A 258 -30.14 11.60 20.56
C THR A 258 -29.54 12.51 21.62
N ALA A 259 -30.37 12.98 22.56
CA ALA A 259 -29.97 13.93 23.59
C ALA A 259 -29.07 13.28 24.66
N CYS A 260 -28.42 14.13 25.46
CA CYS A 260 -27.72 13.74 26.67
C CYS A 260 -28.31 14.45 27.89
N ASP A 261 -28.39 13.75 29.03
CA ASP A 261 -28.89 14.29 30.28
C ASP A 261 -27.91 15.32 30.89
N ALA A 262 -28.35 16.04 31.93
CA ALA A 262 -27.52 17.05 32.61
C ALA A 262 -26.25 16.49 33.30
N ARG A 263 -26.12 15.16 33.42
CA ARG A 263 -24.95 14.47 33.97
C ARG A 263 -24.01 13.96 32.88
N GLY A 264 -24.35 14.18 31.60
CA GLY A 264 -23.56 13.76 30.44
C GLY A 264 -23.81 12.32 29.98
N ASN A 265 -24.85 11.66 30.49
CA ASN A 265 -25.27 10.34 30.02
C ASN A 265 -26.15 10.46 28.77
N VAL A 266 -26.36 9.36 28.05
CA VAL A 266 -27.39 9.29 27.01
C VAL A 266 -28.76 9.42 27.66
N ASP A 267 -29.62 10.31 27.13
CA ASP A 267 -31.00 10.43 27.58
C ASP A 267 -31.81 9.23 27.07
N ILE A 268 -32.60 8.63 27.96
CA ILE A 268 -33.35 7.39 27.69
C ILE A 268 -34.80 7.69 27.27
N GLU A 269 -35.32 8.88 27.61
CA GLU A 269 -36.64 9.35 27.17
C GLU A 269 -36.63 9.87 25.72
#